data_AF-A0A8T3WVZ0-F1
#
_entry.id   AF-A0A8T3WVZ0-F1
#
_cell.length_a   1.000
_cell.length_b   1.000
_cell.length_c   1.000
_cell.angle_alpha   90.00
_cell.angle_beta   90.00
_cell.angle_gamma   90.00
#
_symmetry.space_group_name_H-M   'P 1'
#
loop_
_entity.id
_entity.type
_entity.pdbx_description
1 polymer ?
#
loop_
_entity_poly.entity_id
_entity_poly.type
_entity_poly.pdbx_seq_one_letter_code
_entity_poly.pdbx_strand_id
1 'polypeptide(L)' 'MVMLKEKIKLEDDIQQLYEKKITKFGTGAKIDAPKEFIGKKAYVLIRK' A
#
# COMPACT_ATOMS: atom_id res chain seq x y z
N MET A 1 7.30 -15.06 -6.58
CA MET A 1 7.71 -15.15 -5.16
C MET A 1 8.64 -13.99 -4.85
N VAL A 2 8.09 -12.89 -4.32
CA VAL A 2 8.88 -11.68 -4.00
C VAL A 2 9.17 -11.70 -2.50
N MET A 3 10.46 -11.84 -2.15
CA MET A 3 10.92 -11.74 -0.76
C MET A 3 11.17 -10.27 -0.43
N LEU A 4 10.39 -9.71 0.49
CA LEU A 4 10.67 -8.40 1.08
C LEU A 4 11.45 -8.63 2.37
N LYS A 5 12.63 -8.01 2.44
CA LYS A 5 13.55 -8.05 3.58
C LYS A 5 12.80 -7.89 4.90
N GLU A 6 12.78 -9.00 5.63
CA GLU A 6 12.47 -9.18 7.06
C GLU A 6 11.01 -8.93 7.50
N LYS A 7 10.29 -10.06 7.62
CA LYS A 7 9.13 -10.32 8.51
C LYS A 7 7.74 -9.78 8.17
N ILE A 8 7.37 -9.62 6.90
CA ILE A 8 5.94 -9.54 6.54
C ILE A 8 5.47 -10.93 6.08
N LYS A 9 4.76 -11.66 6.95
CA LYS A 9 4.01 -12.85 6.55
C LYS A 9 2.71 -12.38 5.91
N LEU A 10 2.53 -12.69 4.64
CA LEU A 10 1.31 -12.42 3.89
C LEU A 10 0.45 -13.68 4.04
N GLU A 11 -0.49 -13.66 5.00
CA GLU A 11 -1.42 -14.78 5.24
C GLU A 11 -2.69 -14.69 4.37
N ASP A 12 -2.98 -13.50 3.84
CA ASP A 12 -4.08 -13.24 2.91
C ASP A 12 -3.64 -13.34 1.43
N ASP A 13 -4.62 -13.58 0.54
CA ASP A 13 -4.44 -13.52 -0.90
C ASP A 13 -4.27 -12.06 -1.37
N ILE A 14 -3.03 -11.57 -1.28
CA ILE A 14 -2.69 -10.20 -1.64
C ILE A 14 -2.53 -10.11 -3.16
N GLN A 15 -3.55 -9.55 -3.81
CA GLN A 15 -3.57 -9.38 -5.27
C GLN A 15 -2.41 -8.54 -5.80
N GLN A 16 -1.98 -7.50 -5.06
CA GLN A 16 -0.92 -6.62 -5.52
C GLN A 16 -0.28 -5.83 -4.38
N LEU A 17 1.05 -5.72 -4.43
CA LEU A 17 1.83 -4.82 -3.58
C LEU A 17 2.44 -3.73 -4.47
N TYR A 18 2.25 -2.48 -4.10
CA TYR A 18 2.87 -1.35 -4.78
C TYR A 18 3.33 -0.31 -3.76
N GLU A 19 4.50 0.28 -4.02
CA GLU A 19 5.05 1.37 -3.22
C GLU A 19 4.66 2.70 -3.87
N LYS A 20 4.12 3.62 -3.07
CA LYS A 20 3.86 5.01 -3.51
C LYS A 20 4.33 6.00 -2.47
N LYS A 21 4.87 7.11 -2.94
CA LYS A 21 5.26 8.22 -2.09
C LYS A 21 4.01 8.93 -1.59
N ILE A 22 3.95 9.17 -0.29
CA ILE A 22 2.95 10.04 0.31
C ILE A 22 3.23 11.47 -0.15
N THR A 23 2.22 12.13 -0.71
CA THR A 23 2.31 13.50 -1.22
C THR A 23 1.52 14.45 -0.33
N LYS A 24 1.95 15.72 -0.26
CA LYS A 24 1.16 16.76 0.43
C LYS A 24 -0.14 17.00 -0.32
N PHE A 25 -1.23 17.17 0.41
CA PHE A 25 -2.53 17.50 -0.11
C PHE A 25 -3.21 18.53 0.80
N GLY A 26 -3.19 19.80 0.38
CA GLY A 26 -3.59 20.92 1.21
C GLY A 26 -2.71 21.02 2.46
N THR A 27 -3.35 21.00 3.64
CA THR A 27 -2.69 20.91 4.95
C THR A 27 -2.39 19.48 5.39
N GLY A 28 -2.85 18.47 4.65
CA GLY A 28 -2.67 17.05 4.95
C GLY A 28 -1.75 16.33 3.97
N ALA A 29 -1.85 15.00 3.95
CA ALA A 29 -1.07 14.14 3.07
C ALA A 29 -1.93 12.98 2.53
N LYS A 30 -1.61 12.49 1.33
CA LYS A 30 -2.37 11.42 0.67
C LYS A 30 -1.48 10.40 -0.02
N ILE A 31 -2.04 9.22 -0.24
CA ILE A 31 -1.52 8.16 -1.10
C ILE A 31 -2.60 7.80 -2.13
N ASP A 32 -2.32 7.97 -3.42
CA ASP A 32 -3.30 7.73 -4.47
C ASP A 32 -3.39 6.23 -4.81
N ALA A 33 -4.56 5.61 -4.69
CA ALA A 33 -4.80 4.24 -5.14
C ALA A 33 -5.26 4.22 -6.62
N PRO A 34 -4.81 3.25 -7.44
CA PRO A 34 -5.37 3.01 -8.77
C PRO A 34 -6.89 2.85 -8.77
N LYS A 35 -7.57 3.37 -9.81
CA LYS A 35 -9.05 3.36 -9.90
C LYS A 35 -9.64 1.95 -9.94
N GLU A 36 -8.90 0.97 -10.43
CA GLU A 36 -9.28 -0.44 -10.46
C GLU A 36 -9.48 -1.06 -9.06
N PHE A 37 -9.07 -0.37 -7.99
CA PHE A 37 -9.23 -0.83 -6.60
C PHE A 37 -10.39 -0.15 -5.86
N ILE A 38 -11.21 0.67 -6.52
CA ILE A 38 -12.39 1.27 -5.90
C ILE A 38 -13.31 0.16 -5.37
N GLY A 39 -13.76 0.30 -4.12
CA GLY A 39 -14.63 -0.68 -3.44
C GLY A 39 -13.89 -1.86 -2.79
N LYS A 40 -12.56 -1.97 -2.94
CA LYS A 40 -11.75 -2.98 -2.24
C LYS A 40 -11.21 -2.45 -0.91
N LYS A 41 -10.91 -3.35 0.03
CA LYS A 41 -10.15 -3.03 1.24
C LYS A 41 -8.66 -2.96 0.90
N ALA A 42 -7.97 -1.97 1.45
CA ALA A 42 -6.53 -1.79 1.25
C ALA A 42 -5.80 -1.66 2.59
N TYR A 43 -4.60 -2.24 2.66
CA TYR A 43 -3.68 -2.08 3.78
C TYR A 43 -2.56 -1.14 3.35
N VAL A 44 -2.33 -0.07 4.12
CA VAL A 44 -1.22 0.87 3.90
C VAL A 44 -0.19 0.65 5.00
N LEU A 45 1.03 0.31 4.61
CA LEU A 45 2.14 0.07 5.52
C LEU A 45 3.12 1.24 5.42
N ILE A 46 3.37 1.94 6.52
CA ILE A 46 4.35 3.02 6.60
C ILE A 46 5.61 2.48 7.28
N ARG A 47 6.76 2.57 6.61
CA ARG A 47 8.07 2.20 7.18
C ARG A 47 8.76 3.44 7.74
N LYS A 48 9.60 3.25 8.76
CA LYS A 48 10.47 4.29 9.34
C LYS A 48 11.56 4.70 8.35
#